data_AF-A0A8C5P9E3-F1
#
_entry.id   AF-A0A8C5P9E3-F1
#
_cell.length_a   1.000
_cell.length_b   1.000
_cell.length_c   1.000
_cell.angle_alpha   90.00
_cell.angle_beta   90.00
_cell.angle_gamma   90.00
#
_symmetry.space_group_name_H-M   'P 1'
#
loop_
_entity.id
_entity.type
_entity.pdbx_description
1 polymer ?
#
loop_
_entity_poly.entity_id
_entity_poly.type
_entity_poly.pdbx_seq_one_letter_code
_entity_poly.pdbx_strand_id
1 'polypeptide(L)'
;MLVEPGGSGHTGCRLLLTGCVGPCQDMRPCPPSCSNGVSPLGVTGLLGSRTMNPLRRLLLPLLRVYYMGMRVALEQLLRRAFTLPDLPMQHGRVAIITGGSKGIGYCTALHLAKLGMHVIIAGNHESEGIDAVRQIQRCTQNTRVEFLCCDLTSMKSIRKFVQNFEAKNLDLHVLVNNAGVMLVSERRTQDGFEEHFGLNYLGHFLLTNLLLKYLKRSGACDNYARVVTVSSATHYVGELNFDDLQSSCCYSPHGAYAQSKLALVLFSYYLQNQLMTDGSHVTANVVDPGVVNTDLYMNVNWAGRIVKWLTAWLLFKKPPANHSNSKNYIPELLCYIPHMHCATFPICSKELWTLSIPLTC
;
A
#
# COMPACT_ATOMS: atom_id res chain seq x y z
N MET A 1 31.02 -42.73 -28.14
CA MET A 1 32.45 -42.75 -27.73
C MET A 1 32.64 -41.56 -26.80
N LEU A 2 33.01 -41.86 -25.56
CA LEU A 2 33.25 -40.90 -24.47
C LEU A 2 34.32 -39.88 -24.86
N VAL A 3 34.18 -38.62 -24.40
CA VAL A 3 35.16 -37.87 -23.57
C VAL A 3 34.52 -36.51 -23.19
N GLU A 4 34.28 -36.31 -21.91
CA GLU A 4 34.39 -35.01 -21.19
C GLU A 4 35.75 -35.00 -20.45
N PRO A 5 36.26 -33.91 -19.81
CA PRO A 5 35.67 -32.59 -19.51
C PRO A 5 36.59 -31.36 -19.73
N GLY A 6 36.09 -30.14 -19.50
CA GLY A 6 36.95 -28.97 -19.27
C GLY A 6 36.26 -27.59 -19.17
N GLY A 7 35.84 -27.21 -17.96
CA GLY A 7 36.17 -25.89 -17.40
C GLY A 7 35.28 -24.66 -17.67
N SER A 8 34.63 -24.21 -16.59
CA SER A 8 34.38 -22.81 -16.18
C SER A 8 33.24 -21.99 -16.82
N GLY A 9 32.19 -21.79 -16.01
CA GLY A 9 31.82 -20.46 -15.53
C GLY A 9 30.99 -19.56 -16.45
N HIS A 10 29.65 -19.70 -16.41
CA HIS A 10 28.68 -18.59 -16.33
C HIS A 10 27.26 -19.16 -16.30
N THR A 11 26.68 -19.31 -15.11
CA THR A 11 25.24 -19.57 -14.96
C THR A 11 24.48 -18.26 -15.12
N GLY A 12 24.19 -17.91 -16.37
CA GLY A 12 23.18 -16.92 -16.72
C GLY A 12 21.79 -17.44 -16.33
N CYS A 13 21.15 -16.78 -15.36
CA CYS A 13 19.73 -17.01 -15.09
C CYS A 13 18.92 -16.19 -16.09
N ARG A 14 18.55 -16.84 -17.19
CA ARG A 14 17.69 -16.34 -18.27
C ARG A 14 16.28 -16.17 -17.70
N LEU A 15 15.85 -14.94 -17.40
CA LEU A 15 14.46 -14.65 -17.02
C LEU A 15 13.59 -14.77 -18.27
N LEU A 16 12.93 -15.91 -18.44
CA LEU A 16 11.99 -16.17 -19.52
C LEU A 16 10.72 -15.32 -19.31
N LEU A 17 10.61 -14.27 -20.10
CA LEU A 17 9.34 -13.65 -20.49
C LEU A 17 8.58 -14.64 -21.38
N THR A 18 7.72 -15.46 -20.81
CA THR A 18 6.68 -16.17 -21.57
C THR A 18 5.39 -16.14 -20.78
N GLY A 19 4.40 -15.42 -21.32
CA GLY A 19 3.02 -15.58 -20.89
C GLY A 19 2.57 -17.01 -21.13
N CYS A 20 1.95 -17.61 -20.12
CA CYS A 20 1.18 -18.83 -20.31
C CYS A 20 -0.29 -18.44 -20.45
N VAL A 21 -0.71 -18.32 -21.70
CA VAL A 21 -2.07 -18.65 -22.14
C VAL A 21 -2.10 -20.18 -22.28
N GLY A 22 -2.97 -20.86 -21.54
CA GLY A 22 -3.18 -22.31 -21.63
C GLY A 22 -4.44 -22.74 -20.86
N PRO A 23 -5.22 -23.73 -21.34
CA PRO A 23 -6.66 -23.80 -21.15
C PRO A 23 -7.10 -24.36 -19.79
N CYS A 24 -8.23 -23.87 -19.29
CA CYS A 24 -9.01 -24.49 -18.23
C CYS A 24 -9.52 -25.88 -18.66
N GLN A 25 -8.84 -26.94 -18.24
CA GLN A 25 -9.43 -28.29 -18.19
C GLN A 25 -8.93 -29.00 -16.92
N ASP A 26 -9.81 -29.03 -15.92
CA ASP A 26 -10.09 -30.17 -15.03
C ASP A 26 -10.95 -29.71 -13.84
N MET A 27 -12.24 -29.48 -14.11
CA MET A 27 -13.26 -29.46 -13.07
C MET A 27 -13.52 -30.91 -12.64
N ARG A 28 -13.08 -31.28 -11.43
CA ARG A 28 -13.68 -32.42 -10.73
C ARG A 28 -14.92 -31.93 -9.96
N PRO A 29 -16.06 -32.63 -10.05
CA PRO A 29 -17.28 -32.21 -9.36
C PRO A 29 -17.17 -32.39 -7.84
N CYS A 30 -17.58 -31.38 -7.08
CA CYS A 30 -17.83 -31.51 -5.64
C CYS A 30 -19.04 -32.45 -5.41
N PRO A 31 -19.02 -33.28 -4.35
CA PRO A 31 -20.13 -34.18 -4.06
C PRO A 31 -21.41 -33.40 -3.66
N PRO A 32 -22.61 -33.92 -3.99
CA PRO A 32 -23.86 -33.21 -3.76
C PRO A 32 -24.38 -33.49 -2.36
N SER A 33 -24.28 -32.53 -1.46
CA SER A 33 -25.09 -32.52 -0.24
C SER A 33 -25.09 -31.13 0.39
N CYS A 34 -26.00 -30.28 -0.06
CA CYS A 34 -26.69 -29.27 0.77
C CYS A 34 -27.70 -28.49 -0.08
N SER A 35 -28.68 -29.20 -0.63
CA SER A 35 -29.99 -28.60 -0.93
C SER A 35 -30.99 -29.31 -0.03
N ASN A 36 -31.48 -28.60 1.00
CA ASN A 36 -32.84 -28.75 1.52
C ASN A 36 -33.13 -27.68 2.58
N GLY A 37 -34.22 -26.96 2.35
CA GLY A 37 -35.13 -26.55 3.41
C GLY A 37 -34.81 -25.23 4.12
N VAL A 38 -35.30 -24.13 3.55
CA VAL A 38 -35.70 -22.98 4.35
C VAL A 38 -36.97 -23.34 5.11
N SER A 39 -36.94 -23.26 6.44
CA SER A 39 -38.11 -22.94 7.28
C SER A 39 -37.65 -22.38 8.64
N PRO A 40 -38.36 -21.38 9.21
CA PRO A 40 -37.91 -20.61 10.35
C PRO A 40 -38.43 -21.22 11.65
N LEU A 41 -37.58 -21.47 12.64
CA LEU A 41 -37.96 -21.61 14.06
C LEU A 41 -36.71 -21.57 14.94
N GLY A 42 -36.83 -20.84 16.05
CA GLY A 42 -35.73 -20.32 16.84
C GLY A 42 -34.77 -21.35 17.44
N VAL A 43 -33.52 -20.93 17.54
CA VAL A 43 -32.57 -21.44 18.52
C VAL A 43 -31.95 -20.22 19.21
N THR A 44 -32.53 -19.87 20.35
CA THR A 44 -31.82 -19.16 21.42
C THR A 44 -30.58 -19.96 21.78
N GLY A 45 -29.41 -19.49 21.33
CA GLY A 45 -28.11 -20.10 21.56
C GLY A 45 -27.09 -19.05 21.98
N LEU A 46 -27.03 -18.80 23.29
CA LEU A 46 -25.83 -18.49 24.08
C LEU A 46 -24.52 -18.37 23.27
N LEU A 47 -24.26 -17.20 22.69
CA LEU A 47 -22.91 -16.71 22.44
C LEU A 47 -22.78 -15.42 23.24
N GLY A 48 -22.29 -15.60 24.48
CA GLY A 48 -22.02 -14.50 25.38
C GLY A 48 -21.18 -13.45 24.67
N SER A 49 -21.66 -12.21 24.70
CA SER A 49 -20.84 -11.03 24.50
C SER A 49 -19.73 -11.09 25.54
N ARG A 50 -18.59 -11.70 25.20
CA ARG A 50 -17.36 -11.55 25.97
C ARG A 50 -17.00 -10.09 25.82
N THR A 51 -17.45 -9.27 26.77
CA THR A 51 -16.91 -7.94 27.04
C THR A 51 -15.43 -8.12 27.33
N MET A 52 -14.62 -8.14 26.27
CA MET A 52 -13.17 -8.17 26.41
C MET A 52 -12.78 -6.98 27.27
N ASN A 53 -12.11 -7.26 28.39
CA ASN A 53 -11.59 -6.26 29.31
C ASN A 53 -10.91 -5.12 28.52
N PRO A 54 -11.23 -3.83 28.78
CA PRO A 54 -10.67 -2.69 28.05
C PRO A 54 -9.14 -2.72 28.00
N LEU A 55 -8.49 -3.21 29.07
CA LEU A 55 -7.04 -3.37 29.11
C LEU A 55 -6.53 -4.34 28.02
N ARG A 56 -7.26 -5.43 27.77
CA ARG A 56 -6.93 -6.43 26.74
C ARG A 56 -7.14 -5.87 25.33
N ARG A 57 -8.13 -4.99 25.12
CA ARG A 57 -8.38 -4.31 23.83
C ARG A 57 -7.26 -3.33 23.45
N LEU A 58 -6.56 -2.76 24.44
CA LEU A 58 -5.41 -1.89 24.20
C LEU A 58 -4.08 -2.68 24.09
N LEU A 59 -3.83 -3.59 25.04
CA LEU A 59 -2.56 -4.30 25.15
C LEU A 59 -2.36 -5.34 24.04
N LEU A 60 -3.41 -6.05 23.62
CA LEU A 60 -3.26 -7.13 22.66
C LEU A 60 -2.87 -6.62 21.25
N PRO A 61 -3.51 -5.59 20.67
CA PRO A 61 -3.06 -5.01 19.40
C PRO A 61 -1.64 -4.46 19.48
N LEU A 62 -1.29 -3.82 20.62
CA LEU A 62 0.06 -3.35 20.87
C LEU A 62 1.07 -4.48 20.77
N LEU A 63 0.91 -5.54 21.58
CA LEU A 63 1.83 -6.68 21.60
C LEU A 63 1.95 -7.35 20.22
N ARG A 64 0.83 -7.51 19.51
CA ARG A 64 0.81 -8.10 18.16
C ARG A 64 1.58 -7.26 17.16
N VAL A 65 1.39 -5.94 17.13
CA VAL A 65 2.09 -5.04 16.23
C VAL A 65 3.60 -5.05 16.49
N TYR A 66 4.03 -4.99 17.76
CA TYR A 66 5.46 -5.05 18.10
C TYR A 66 6.07 -6.41 17.79
N TYR A 67 5.37 -7.52 18.09
CA TYR A 67 5.82 -8.86 17.73
C TYR A 67 6.00 -9.00 16.22
N MET A 68 5.03 -8.55 15.43
CA MET A 68 5.14 -8.58 13.97
C MET A 68 6.28 -7.71 13.45
N GLY A 69 6.44 -6.50 14.01
CA GLY A 69 7.57 -5.62 13.68
C GLY A 69 8.93 -6.26 13.96
N MET A 70 9.09 -6.94 15.10
CA MET A 70 10.32 -7.67 15.42
C MET A 70 10.56 -8.83 14.45
N ARG A 71 9.53 -9.59 14.09
CA ARG A 71 9.64 -10.68 13.12
C ARG A 71 10.11 -10.19 11.76
N VAL A 72 9.49 -9.13 11.23
CA VAL A 72 9.88 -8.55 9.93
C VAL A 72 11.29 -7.99 9.98
N ALA A 73 11.67 -7.31 11.06
CA ALA A 73 13.04 -6.82 11.23
C ALA A 73 14.06 -7.98 11.21
N LEU A 74 13.77 -9.09 11.88
CA LEU A 74 14.62 -10.27 11.86
C LEU A 74 14.70 -10.89 10.46
N GLU A 75 13.58 -11.01 9.75
CA GLU A 75 13.56 -11.49 8.36
C GLU A 75 14.35 -10.57 7.42
N GLN A 76 14.25 -9.24 7.59
CA GLN A 76 15.00 -8.26 6.80
C GLN A 76 16.51 -8.32 7.06
N LEU A 77 16.94 -8.58 8.30
CA LEU A 77 18.35 -8.79 8.62
C LEU A 77 18.93 -10.03 7.94
N LEU A 78 18.11 -11.07 7.77
CA LEU A 78 18.50 -12.34 7.15
C LEU A 78 18.45 -12.28 5.61
N ARG A 79 17.75 -11.29 5.02
CA ARG A 79 17.65 -11.11 3.58
C ARG A 79 18.85 -10.33 3.02
N ARG A 80 19.38 -10.80 1.89
CA ARG A 80 20.42 -10.07 1.14
C ARG A 80 19.89 -8.74 0.62
N ALA A 81 20.78 -7.75 0.50
CA ALA A 81 20.45 -6.45 -0.07
C ALA A 81 19.87 -6.61 -1.48
N PHE A 82 18.64 -6.12 -1.68
CA PHE A 82 18.00 -6.07 -2.99
C PHE A 82 18.55 -4.87 -3.76
N THR A 83 19.18 -5.14 -4.90
CA THR A 83 19.54 -4.11 -5.88
C THR A 83 18.37 -3.95 -6.83
N LEU A 84 17.94 -2.70 -7.08
CA LEU A 84 16.92 -2.45 -8.08
C LEU A 84 17.39 -2.96 -9.45
N PRO A 85 16.53 -3.66 -10.20
CA PRO A 85 16.82 -3.98 -11.59
C PRO A 85 16.89 -2.68 -12.40
N ASP A 86 17.69 -2.67 -13.46
CA ASP A 86 17.70 -1.57 -14.42
C ASP A 86 16.36 -1.54 -15.17
N LEU A 87 15.54 -0.55 -14.83
CA LEU A 87 14.23 -0.34 -15.45
C LEU A 87 14.38 0.49 -16.73
N PRO A 88 13.65 0.18 -17.82
CA PRO A 88 13.69 0.96 -19.04
C PRO A 88 13.08 2.34 -18.83
N MET A 89 13.55 3.32 -19.61
CA MET A 89 13.01 4.69 -19.61
C MET A 89 11.50 4.70 -19.88
N GLN A 90 10.79 5.61 -19.21
CA GLN A 90 9.33 5.73 -19.19
C GLN A 90 8.87 7.13 -19.63
N HIS A 91 9.53 7.69 -20.65
CA HIS A 91 9.21 9.00 -21.19
C HIS A 91 7.74 9.11 -21.64
N GLY A 92 7.15 10.29 -21.44
CA GLY A 92 5.75 10.56 -21.80
C GLY A 92 4.72 9.97 -20.83
N ARG A 93 5.13 9.10 -19.90
CA ARG A 93 4.23 8.56 -18.87
C ARG A 93 4.13 9.49 -17.67
N VAL A 94 2.98 9.45 -17.03
CA VAL A 94 2.64 10.32 -15.89
C VAL A 94 2.39 9.47 -14.64
N ALA A 95 2.98 9.88 -13.53
CA ALA A 95 2.81 9.25 -12.23
C ALA A 95 2.30 10.26 -11.19
N ILE A 96 1.34 9.84 -10.37
CA ILE A 96 0.92 10.57 -9.16
C ILE A 96 1.40 9.78 -7.95
N ILE A 97 2.03 10.44 -6.98
CA ILE A 97 2.47 9.83 -5.72
C ILE A 97 1.93 10.65 -4.56
N THR A 98 1.09 10.03 -3.71
CA THR A 98 0.65 10.66 -2.46
C THR A 98 1.76 10.60 -1.42
N GLY A 99 1.99 11.69 -0.70
CA GLY A 99 3.07 11.77 0.30
C GLY A 99 4.47 11.73 -0.31
N GLY A 100 4.63 12.24 -1.53
CA GLY A 100 5.90 12.23 -2.28
C GLY A 100 6.96 13.24 -1.81
N SER A 101 6.67 14.06 -0.80
CA SER A 101 7.62 15.09 -0.32
C SER A 101 8.73 14.54 0.59
N LYS A 102 8.52 13.37 1.22
CA LYS A 102 9.48 12.78 2.17
C LYS A 102 9.43 11.26 2.21
N GLY A 103 10.42 10.66 2.89
CA GLY A 103 10.48 9.22 3.14
C GLY A 103 10.42 8.36 1.87
N ILE A 104 9.65 7.27 1.93
CA ILE A 104 9.48 6.31 0.83
C ILE A 104 8.92 7.02 -0.42
N GLY A 105 7.89 7.85 -0.25
CA GLY A 105 7.26 8.57 -1.36
C GLY A 105 8.25 9.46 -2.13
N TYR A 106 9.15 10.16 -1.43
CA TYR A 106 10.21 10.96 -2.07
C TYR A 106 11.18 10.10 -2.87
N CYS A 107 11.65 8.98 -2.30
CA CYS A 107 12.53 8.06 -3.03
C CYS A 107 11.84 7.47 -4.28
N THR A 108 10.56 7.14 -4.18
CA THR A 108 9.74 6.68 -5.31
C THR A 108 9.61 7.77 -6.37
N ALA A 109 9.25 9.00 -5.99
CA ALA A 109 9.13 10.13 -6.89
C ALA A 109 10.46 10.43 -7.61
N LEU A 110 11.57 10.42 -6.87
CA LEU A 110 12.92 10.60 -7.41
C LEU A 110 13.25 9.52 -8.44
N HIS A 111 12.96 8.25 -8.17
CA HIS A 111 13.27 7.16 -9.08
C HIS A 111 12.41 7.20 -10.35
N LEU A 112 11.10 7.47 -10.23
CA LEU A 112 10.22 7.64 -11.39
C LEU A 112 10.63 8.84 -12.26
N ALA A 113 11.09 9.93 -11.62
CA ALA A 113 11.63 11.08 -12.34
C ALA A 113 12.95 10.75 -13.07
N LYS A 114 13.82 9.91 -12.50
CA LYS A 114 15.03 9.39 -13.18
C LYS A 114 14.70 8.55 -14.41
N LEU A 115 13.58 7.84 -14.40
CA LEU A 115 13.06 7.12 -15.57
C LEU A 115 12.41 8.05 -16.61
N GLY A 116 12.44 9.38 -16.40
CA GLY A 116 11.97 10.36 -17.36
C GLY A 116 10.45 10.55 -17.39
N MET A 117 9.73 10.06 -16.37
CA MET A 117 8.28 10.27 -16.23
C MET A 117 7.96 11.71 -15.83
N HIS A 118 6.73 12.15 -16.15
CA HIS A 118 6.13 13.31 -15.51
C HIS A 118 5.63 12.89 -14.11
N VAL A 119 6.21 13.46 -13.06
CA VAL A 119 5.89 13.11 -11.67
C VAL A 119 5.10 14.22 -10.98
N ILE A 120 3.90 13.89 -10.50
CA ILE A 120 3.06 14.75 -9.69
C ILE A 120 3.12 14.30 -8.24
N ILE A 121 3.68 15.14 -7.38
CA ILE A 121 3.71 14.94 -5.93
C ILE A 121 2.41 15.49 -5.35
N ALA A 122 1.61 14.62 -4.74
CA ALA A 122 0.37 14.97 -4.06
C ALA A 122 0.60 15.00 -2.54
N GLY A 123 0.30 16.12 -1.89
CA GLY A 123 0.43 16.27 -0.43
C GLY A 123 -0.22 17.53 0.10
N ASN A 124 -0.27 17.68 1.43
CA ASN A 124 -0.98 18.77 2.10
C ASN A 124 -0.08 19.92 2.58
N HIS A 125 1.24 19.80 2.44
CA HIS A 125 2.20 20.85 2.81
C HIS A 125 2.89 21.40 1.56
N GLU A 126 2.48 22.59 1.13
CA GLU A 126 2.93 23.19 -0.12
C GLU A 126 4.44 23.50 -0.13
N SER A 127 4.96 24.07 0.95
CA SER A 127 6.40 24.37 1.07
C SER A 127 7.26 23.11 0.96
N GLU A 128 6.94 22.06 1.74
CA GLU A 128 7.63 20.77 1.67
C GLU A 128 7.54 20.15 0.27
N GLY A 129 6.38 20.26 -0.37
CA GLY A 129 6.14 19.79 -1.74
C GLY A 129 7.00 20.50 -2.77
N ILE A 130 7.04 21.83 -2.74
CA ILE A 130 7.84 22.65 -3.66
C ILE A 130 9.33 22.37 -3.48
N ASP A 131 9.80 22.22 -2.25
CA ASP A 131 11.21 21.92 -2.00
C ASP A 131 11.60 20.53 -2.48
N ALA A 132 10.74 19.52 -2.29
CA ALA A 132 10.93 18.19 -2.85
C ALA A 132 10.98 18.20 -4.38
N VAL A 133 10.09 18.95 -5.05
CA VAL A 133 10.11 19.14 -6.50
C VAL A 133 11.45 19.71 -6.96
N ARG A 134 11.90 20.82 -6.37
CA ARG A 134 13.18 21.45 -6.73
C ARG A 134 14.36 20.49 -6.57
N GLN A 135 14.38 19.73 -5.48
CA GLN A 135 15.45 18.78 -5.21
C GLN A 135 15.45 17.64 -6.25
N ILE A 136 14.29 17.07 -6.58
CA ILE A 136 14.18 16.00 -7.58
C ILE A 136 14.58 16.51 -8.96
N GLN A 137 14.08 17.68 -9.38
CA GLN A 137 14.45 18.29 -10.66
C GLN A 137 15.97 18.47 -10.76
N ARG A 138 16.61 18.99 -9.70
CA ARG A 138 18.07 19.16 -9.64
C ARG A 138 18.83 17.83 -9.71
N CYS A 139 18.35 16.80 -9.02
CA CYS A 139 18.99 15.49 -8.98
C CYS A 139 18.82 14.66 -10.25
N THR A 140 17.76 14.90 -11.02
CA THR A 140 17.39 14.07 -12.20
C THR A 140 17.53 14.80 -13.52
N GLN A 141 17.67 16.14 -13.50
CA GLN A 141 17.58 17.01 -14.67
C GLN A 141 16.23 16.89 -15.42
N ASN A 142 15.22 16.27 -14.79
CA ASN A 142 13.88 16.17 -15.33
C ASN A 142 13.04 17.34 -14.80
N THR A 143 12.65 18.25 -15.69
CA THR A 143 11.82 19.42 -15.36
C THR A 143 10.34 19.10 -15.21
N ARG A 144 9.91 17.89 -15.59
CA ARG A 144 8.50 17.43 -15.50
C ARG A 144 8.23 16.82 -14.12
N VAL A 145 8.49 17.59 -13.09
CA VAL A 145 8.14 17.24 -11.71
C VAL A 145 7.39 18.41 -11.13
N GLU A 146 6.21 18.18 -10.57
CA GLU A 146 5.37 19.24 -10.03
C GLU A 146 4.66 18.80 -8.75
N PHE A 147 4.21 19.79 -7.99
CA PHE A 147 3.44 19.59 -6.75
C PHE A 147 2.00 20.02 -6.99
N LEU A 148 1.07 19.21 -6.49
CA LEU A 148 -0.35 19.54 -6.43
C LEU A 148 -0.86 19.28 -5.01
N CYS A 149 -1.50 20.29 -4.42
CA CYS A 149 -2.05 20.17 -3.07
C CYS A 149 -3.18 19.14 -3.04
N CYS A 150 -3.07 18.17 -2.13
CA CYS A 150 -4.04 17.12 -1.87
C CYS A 150 -3.98 16.77 -0.39
N ASP A 151 -5.05 17.09 0.33
CA ASP A 151 -5.22 16.67 1.72
C ASP A 151 -6.17 15.48 1.78
N LEU A 152 -5.60 14.30 2.08
CA LEU A 152 -6.35 13.06 2.16
C LEU A 152 -7.29 12.98 3.36
N THR A 153 -7.21 13.93 4.30
CA THR A 153 -8.17 14.06 5.41
C THR A 153 -9.44 14.84 5.03
N SER A 154 -9.56 15.26 3.77
CA SER A 154 -10.66 16.07 3.27
C SER A 154 -11.15 15.57 1.91
N MET A 155 -12.35 14.98 1.85
CA MET A 155 -12.97 14.50 0.61
C MET A 155 -13.12 15.64 -0.41
N LYS A 156 -13.39 16.86 0.06
CA LYS A 156 -13.42 18.08 -0.77
C LYS A 156 -12.05 18.39 -1.39
N SER A 157 -10.98 18.27 -0.60
CA SER A 157 -9.60 18.49 -1.08
C SER A 157 -9.22 17.46 -2.15
N ILE A 158 -9.58 16.19 -1.95
CA ILE A 158 -9.34 15.11 -2.93
C ILE A 158 -10.05 15.41 -4.26
N ARG A 159 -11.33 15.82 -4.21
CA ARG A 159 -12.08 16.18 -5.43
C ARG A 159 -11.46 17.38 -6.14
N LYS A 160 -11.03 18.40 -5.41
CA LYS A 160 -10.33 19.57 -5.96
C LYS A 160 -8.99 19.17 -6.61
N PHE A 161 -8.23 18.27 -5.98
CA PHE A 161 -7.01 17.73 -6.56
C PHE A 161 -7.29 17.04 -7.91
N VAL A 162 -8.32 16.20 -7.98
CA VAL A 162 -8.69 15.50 -9.23
C VAL A 162 -9.13 16.49 -10.31
N GLN A 163 -9.90 17.53 -9.95
CA GLN A 163 -10.27 18.60 -10.90
C GLN A 163 -9.04 19.35 -11.43
N ASN A 164 -8.09 19.67 -10.56
CA ASN A 164 -6.83 20.32 -10.97
C ASN A 164 -5.99 19.41 -11.88
N PHE A 165 -5.98 18.10 -11.62
CA PHE A 165 -5.34 17.12 -12.49
C PHE A 165 -6.05 17.02 -13.85
N GLU A 166 -7.38 16.97 -13.87
CA GLU A 166 -8.21 16.94 -15.09
C GLU A 166 -7.95 18.16 -15.98
N ALA A 167 -7.85 19.36 -15.39
CA ALA A 167 -7.57 20.60 -16.10
C ALA A 167 -6.21 20.60 -16.81
N LYS A 168 -5.26 19.75 -16.42
CA LYS A 168 -3.96 19.61 -17.10
C LYS A 168 -4.05 18.79 -18.39
N ASN A 169 -5.16 18.09 -18.62
CA ASN A 169 -5.38 17.22 -19.78
C ASN A 169 -4.24 16.21 -19.99
N LEU A 170 -3.79 15.61 -18.90
CA LEU A 170 -2.74 14.58 -18.90
C LEU A 170 -3.36 13.18 -18.83
N ASP A 171 -2.66 12.21 -19.38
CA ASP A 171 -2.90 10.79 -19.10
C ASP A 171 -2.36 10.41 -17.72
N LEU A 172 -2.79 9.28 -17.18
CA LEU A 172 -2.32 8.77 -15.89
C LEU A 172 -1.93 7.30 -16.01
N HIS A 173 -0.66 7.02 -15.78
CA HIS A 173 -0.11 5.68 -16.00
C HIS A 173 0.20 4.97 -14.68
N VAL A 174 0.59 5.72 -13.65
CA VAL A 174 0.95 5.17 -12.35
C VAL A 174 0.32 6.02 -11.24
N LEU A 175 -0.42 5.38 -10.34
CA LEU A 175 -0.89 5.96 -9.09
C LEU A 175 -0.23 5.22 -7.93
N VAL A 176 0.53 5.94 -7.10
CA VAL A 176 1.14 5.40 -5.88
C VAL A 176 0.43 5.98 -4.67
N ASN A 177 -0.39 5.14 -4.04
CA ASN A 177 -1.06 5.42 -2.76
C ASN A 177 -0.05 5.14 -1.63
N ASN A 178 0.79 6.13 -1.31
CA ASN A 178 1.89 6.02 -0.35
C ASN A 178 1.66 6.79 0.96
N ALA A 179 0.94 7.91 0.92
CA ALA A 179 0.70 8.73 2.10
C ALA A 179 0.10 7.90 3.24
N GLY A 180 0.46 8.24 4.47
CA GLY A 180 -0.10 7.57 5.64
C GLY A 180 0.35 8.18 6.95
N VAL A 181 -0.44 7.97 7.98
CA VAL A 181 -0.11 8.24 9.38
C VAL A 181 -0.06 6.93 10.17
N MET A 182 0.70 6.95 11.26
CA MET A 182 0.96 5.76 12.07
C MET A 182 0.91 6.09 13.56
N LEU A 183 0.19 5.24 14.31
CA LEU A 183 0.09 5.26 15.77
C LEU A 183 -0.23 6.66 16.34
N VAL A 184 -1.06 7.44 15.64
CA VAL A 184 -1.49 8.75 16.14
C VAL A 184 -2.46 8.60 17.32
N SER A 185 -2.54 9.63 18.16
CA SER A 185 -3.61 9.73 19.16
C SER A 185 -4.97 9.84 18.49
N GLU A 186 -6.03 9.50 19.24
CA GLU A 186 -7.40 9.60 18.74
C GLU A 186 -7.69 11.02 18.25
N ARG A 187 -8.00 11.14 16.97
CA ARG A 187 -8.44 12.37 16.33
C ARG A 187 -9.26 12.03 15.09
N ARG A 188 -9.95 13.04 14.57
CA ARG A 188 -10.81 12.90 13.40
C ARG A 188 -10.34 13.76 12.24
N THR A 189 -10.58 13.28 11.04
CA THR A 189 -10.41 14.04 9.79
C THR A 189 -11.42 15.17 9.70
N GLN A 190 -11.28 16.05 8.69
CA GLN A 190 -12.22 17.15 8.47
C GLN A 190 -13.65 16.66 8.21
N ASP A 191 -13.78 15.47 7.62
CA ASP A 191 -15.06 14.82 7.33
C ASP A 191 -15.57 13.94 8.50
N GLY A 192 -14.89 13.96 9.65
CA GLY A 192 -15.32 13.29 10.87
C GLY A 192 -14.95 11.81 10.99
N PHE A 193 -14.07 11.29 10.13
CA PHE A 193 -13.58 9.90 10.21
C PHE A 193 -12.42 9.78 11.18
N GLU A 194 -12.23 8.60 11.80
CA GLU A 194 -11.00 8.26 12.52
C GLU A 194 -9.79 8.46 11.60
N GLU A 195 -8.72 9.05 12.13
CA GLU A 195 -7.60 9.52 11.31
C GLU A 195 -6.95 8.43 10.44
N HIS A 196 -6.64 7.24 10.97
CA HIS A 196 -6.01 6.19 10.17
C HIS A 196 -6.97 5.66 9.11
N PHE A 197 -8.23 5.42 9.46
CA PHE A 197 -9.25 4.95 8.53
C PHE A 197 -9.55 6.00 7.46
N GLY A 198 -9.67 7.27 7.83
CA GLY A 198 -9.91 8.39 6.94
C GLY A 198 -8.74 8.66 5.99
N LEU A 199 -7.54 8.89 6.53
CA LEU A 199 -6.37 9.25 5.74
C LEU A 199 -5.75 8.06 5.01
N ASN A 200 -5.44 6.97 5.73
CA ASN A 200 -4.72 5.85 5.11
C ASN A 200 -5.62 5.11 4.13
N TYR A 201 -6.91 4.97 4.43
CA TYR A 201 -7.82 4.14 3.65
C TYR A 201 -8.82 4.95 2.81
N LEU A 202 -9.80 5.64 3.43
CA LEU A 202 -10.90 6.29 2.68
C LEU A 202 -10.41 7.35 1.69
N GLY A 203 -9.40 8.12 2.06
CA GLY A 203 -8.81 9.13 1.18
C GLY A 203 -8.20 8.50 -0.08
N HIS A 204 -7.45 7.41 0.05
CA HIS A 204 -6.91 6.66 -1.10
C HIS A 204 -8.00 5.92 -1.88
N PHE A 205 -9.03 5.40 -1.19
CA PHE A 205 -10.19 4.80 -1.83
C PHE A 205 -10.87 5.81 -2.77
N LEU A 206 -11.21 7.00 -2.28
CA LEU A 206 -11.85 8.04 -3.08
C LEU A 206 -10.94 8.49 -4.22
N LEU A 207 -9.67 8.81 -3.90
CA LEU A 207 -8.69 9.27 -4.90
C LEU A 207 -8.53 8.27 -6.05
N THR A 208 -8.39 6.98 -5.72
CA THR A 208 -8.22 5.92 -6.72
C THR A 208 -9.47 5.78 -7.59
N ASN A 209 -10.67 5.77 -6.99
CA ASN A 209 -11.92 5.66 -7.74
C ASN A 209 -12.14 6.84 -8.70
N LEU A 210 -11.85 8.07 -8.26
CA LEU A 210 -11.96 9.26 -9.10
C LEU A 210 -10.94 9.29 -10.24
N LEU A 211 -9.72 8.77 -10.01
CA LEU A 211 -8.67 8.71 -11.02
C LEU A 211 -8.74 7.48 -11.93
N LEU A 212 -9.59 6.50 -11.61
CA LEU A 212 -9.65 5.22 -12.31
C LEU A 212 -9.96 5.38 -13.79
N LYS A 213 -10.80 6.37 -14.17
CA LYS A 213 -11.12 6.66 -15.58
C LYS A 213 -9.87 7.00 -16.40
N TYR A 214 -8.90 7.73 -15.83
CA TYR A 214 -7.66 8.11 -16.51
C TYR A 214 -6.68 6.94 -16.61
N LEU A 215 -6.59 6.13 -15.55
CA LEU A 215 -5.80 4.89 -15.57
C LEU A 215 -6.33 3.94 -16.64
N LYS A 216 -7.64 3.74 -16.71
CA LYS A 216 -8.30 2.90 -17.73
C LYS A 216 -8.05 3.43 -19.15
N ARG A 217 -8.12 4.76 -19.35
CA ARG A 217 -7.82 5.40 -20.64
C ARG A 217 -6.36 5.20 -21.09
N SER A 218 -5.43 5.21 -20.13
CA SER A 218 -3.99 5.15 -20.42
C SER A 218 -3.45 3.73 -20.54
N GLY A 219 -4.17 2.73 -20.05
CA GLY A 219 -3.77 1.33 -20.10
C GLY A 219 -4.02 0.70 -21.47
N ALA A 220 -3.04 -0.04 -21.98
CA ALA A 220 -3.11 -0.82 -23.22
C ALA A 220 -2.53 -2.24 -23.04
N CYS A 221 -2.80 -3.14 -23.99
CA CYS A 221 -2.35 -4.53 -23.97
C CYS A 221 -0.83 -4.70 -23.75
N ASP A 222 -0.03 -3.80 -24.32
CA ASP A 222 1.42 -3.76 -24.25
C ASP A 222 1.96 -2.80 -23.17
N ASN A 223 1.09 -1.97 -22.59
CA ASN A 223 1.48 -0.97 -21.61
C ASN A 223 0.40 -0.75 -20.53
N TYR A 224 0.46 -1.59 -19.48
CA TYR A 224 -0.49 -1.51 -18.38
C TYR A 224 -0.29 -0.25 -17.54
N ALA A 225 -1.41 0.38 -17.18
CA ALA A 225 -1.45 1.36 -16.09
C ALA A 225 -1.47 0.62 -14.73
N ARG A 226 -1.01 1.30 -13.68
CA ARG A 226 -0.78 0.66 -12.38
C ARG A 226 -1.27 1.52 -11.23
N VAL A 227 -2.01 0.90 -10.31
CA VAL A 227 -2.23 1.39 -8.95
C VAL A 227 -1.32 0.58 -8.03
N VAL A 228 -0.51 1.27 -7.23
CA VAL A 228 0.37 0.66 -6.23
C VAL A 228 0.01 1.25 -4.87
N THR A 229 -0.40 0.39 -3.95
CA THR A 229 -0.81 0.79 -2.60
C THR A 229 0.22 0.35 -1.57
N VAL A 230 0.71 1.29 -0.76
CA VAL A 230 1.68 1.01 0.29
C VAL A 230 0.95 0.64 1.59
N SER A 231 0.96 -0.64 1.91
CA SER A 231 0.47 -1.18 3.18
C SER A 231 1.59 -1.22 4.24
N SER A 232 1.57 -2.21 5.13
CA SER A 232 2.58 -2.49 6.16
C SER A 232 2.32 -3.89 6.72
N ALA A 233 3.36 -4.58 7.21
CA ALA A 233 3.26 -5.88 7.86
C ALA A 233 2.22 -5.95 9.00
N THR A 234 1.85 -4.80 9.57
CA THR A 234 0.78 -4.72 10.56
C THR A 234 -0.57 -5.21 10.05
N HIS A 235 -0.78 -5.29 8.73
CA HIS A 235 -1.99 -5.88 8.16
C HIS A 235 -2.16 -7.36 8.54
N TYR A 236 -1.07 -8.12 8.75
CA TYR A 236 -1.13 -9.53 9.17
C TYR A 236 -1.77 -9.73 10.55
N VAL A 237 -1.77 -8.68 11.38
CA VAL A 237 -2.37 -8.69 12.73
C VAL A 237 -3.58 -7.77 12.84
N GLY A 238 -4.01 -7.18 11.72
CA GLY A 238 -5.19 -6.32 11.65
C GLY A 238 -6.46 -7.14 11.74
N GLU A 239 -7.49 -6.54 12.33
CA GLU A 239 -8.86 -7.05 12.34
C GLU A 239 -9.77 -5.92 11.85
N LEU A 240 -10.72 -6.23 10.96
CA LEU A 240 -11.75 -5.28 10.55
C LEU A 240 -12.94 -5.41 11.47
N ASN A 241 -13.28 -4.34 12.17
CA ASN A 241 -14.51 -4.26 12.94
C ASN A 241 -15.60 -3.56 12.11
N PHE A 242 -16.41 -4.32 11.38
CA PHE A 242 -17.50 -3.76 10.56
C PHE A 242 -18.57 -3.04 11.40
N ASP A 243 -18.75 -3.45 12.66
CA ASP A 243 -19.71 -2.82 13.59
C ASP A 243 -19.21 -1.45 14.09
N ASP A 244 -17.90 -1.17 14.04
CA ASP A 244 -17.30 0.09 14.49
C ASP A 244 -15.97 0.38 13.77
N LEU A 245 -16.06 0.67 12.47
CA LEU A 245 -14.89 1.01 11.64
C LEU A 245 -14.16 2.27 12.12
N GLN A 246 -14.86 3.14 12.85
CA GLN A 246 -14.33 4.40 13.39
C GLN A 246 -13.61 4.21 14.74
N SER A 247 -13.58 2.99 15.30
CA SER A 247 -12.99 2.70 16.62
C SER A 247 -13.56 3.56 17.76
N SER A 248 -14.84 3.92 17.66
CA SER A 248 -15.54 4.84 18.57
C SER A 248 -15.70 4.29 19.98
N CYS A 249 -15.75 2.97 20.15
CA CYS A 249 -16.01 2.35 21.45
C CYS A 249 -14.77 2.34 22.36
N CYS A 250 -13.59 2.07 21.79
CA CYS A 250 -12.32 1.94 22.50
C CYS A 250 -11.17 2.16 21.52
N TYR A 251 -10.54 3.34 21.55
CA TYR A 251 -9.44 3.64 20.64
C TYR A 251 -8.15 2.93 21.04
N SER A 252 -7.53 2.25 20.08
CA SER A 252 -6.18 1.71 20.19
C SER A 252 -5.39 2.17 18.96
N PRO A 253 -4.35 3.02 19.10
CA PRO A 253 -3.55 3.49 17.96
C PRO A 253 -2.98 2.32 17.13
N HIS A 254 -2.56 1.24 17.80
CA HIS A 254 -2.02 0.04 17.16
C HIS A 254 -3.10 -0.74 16.40
N GLY A 255 -4.29 -0.88 17.02
CA GLY A 255 -5.43 -1.53 16.39
C GLY A 255 -5.95 -0.76 15.18
N ALA A 256 -6.19 0.54 15.32
CA ALA A 256 -6.66 1.42 14.25
C ALA A 256 -5.67 1.47 13.07
N TYR A 257 -4.37 1.58 13.35
CA TYR A 257 -3.35 1.51 12.30
C TYR A 257 -3.35 0.15 11.58
N ALA A 258 -3.35 -0.96 12.31
CA ALA A 258 -3.38 -2.30 11.73
C ALA A 258 -4.66 -2.54 10.90
N GLN A 259 -5.81 -2.07 11.39
CA GLN A 259 -7.09 -2.10 10.68
C GLN A 259 -7.01 -1.32 9.35
N SER A 260 -6.46 -0.10 9.37
CA SER A 260 -6.31 0.72 8.16
C SER A 260 -5.41 0.05 7.10
N LYS A 261 -4.35 -0.62 7.53
CA LYS A 261 -3.42 -1.35 6.64
C LYS A 261 -4.03 -2.63 6.07
N LEU A 262 -4.86 -3.33 6.84
CA LEU A 262 -5.67 -4.44 6.34
C LEU A 262 -6.73 -3.97 5.33
N ALA A 263 -7.39 -2.84 5.59
CA ALA A 263 -8.37 -2.25 4.68
C ALA A 263 -7.76 -1.93 3.30
N LEU A 264 -6.55 -1.36 3.26
CA LEU A 264 -5.79 -1.10 2.02
C LEU A 264 -5.50 -2.38 1.22
N VAL A 265 -5.15 -3.48 1.90
CA VAL A 265 -4.90 -4.77 1.27
C VAL A 265 -6.19 -5.30 0.64
N LEU A 266 -7.28 -5.38 1.42
CA LEU A 266 -8.58 -5.85 0.94
C LEU A 266 -9.11 -5.03 -0.25
N PHE A 267 -8.98 -3.71 -0.18
CA PHE A 267 -9.31 -2.82 -1.29
C PHE A 267 -8.50 -3.11 -2.54
N SER A 268 -7.19 -3.32 -2.41
CA SER A 268 -6.32 -3.53 -3.57
C SER A 268 -6.65 -4.85 -4.29
N TYR A 269 -6.91 -5.92 -3.54
CA TYR A 269 -7.35 -7.19 -4.12
C TYR A 269 -8.74 -7.11 -4.75
N TYR A 270 -9.69 -6.42 -4.11
CA TYR A 270 -11.02 -6.24 -4.68
C TYR A 270 -10.97 -5.42 -5.96
N LEU A 271 -10.20 -4.31 -5.96
CA LEU A 271 -9.98 -3.49 -7.14
C LEU A 271 -9.35 -4.32 -8.27
N GLN A 272 -8.33 -5.13 -7.98
CA GLN A 272 -7.72 -6.01 -8.99
C GLN A 272 -8.74 -6.99 -9.58
N ASN A 273 -9.61 -7.59 -8.75
CA ASN A 273 -10.66 -8.49 -9.22
C ASN A 273 -11.66 -7.79 -10.14
N GLN A 274 -12.07 -6.58 -9.79
CA GLN A 274 -12.95 -5.75 -10.62
C GLN A 274 -12.29 -5.39 -11.95
N LEU A 275 -11.04 -4.96 -11.92
CA LEU A 275 -10.27 -4.62 -13.13
C LEU A 275 -10.11 -5.81 -14.08
N MET A 276 -9.89 -7.02 -13.55
CA MET A 276 -9.82 -8.24 -14.35
C MET A 276 -11.16 -8.60 -14.97
N THR A 277 -12.25 -8.47 -14.21
CA THR A 277 -13.62 -8.76 -14.70
C THR A 277 -14.04 -7.78 -15.79
N ASP A 278 -13.63 -6.51 -15.66
CA ASP A 278 -13.83 -5.47 -16.67
C ASP A 278 -12.94 -5.64 -17.92
N GLY A 279 -12.00 -6.59 -17.94
CA GLY A 279 -11.01 -6.73 -19.02
C GLY A 279 -10.07 -5.52 -19.13
N SER A 280 -9.86 -4.79 -18.04
CA SER A 280 -9.12 -3.54 -18.04
C SER A 280 -7.61 -3.75 -18.06
N HIS A 281 -6.88 -2.92 -18.82
CA HIS A 281 -5.42 -2.90 -18.82
C HIS A 281 -4.81 -2.08 -17.66
N VAL A 282 -5.44 -2.17 -16.48
CA VAL A 282 -4.98 -1.58 -15.24
C VAL A 282 -4.71 -2.70 -14.25
N THR A 283 -3.58 -2.62 -13.54
CA THR A 283 -3.30 -3.53 -12.41
C THR A 283 -3.33 -2.79 -11.10
N ALA A 284 -3.90 -3.40 -10.06
CA ALA A 284 -3.85 -2.94 -8.69
C ALA A 284 -2.96 -3.89 -7.87
N ASN A 285 -1.88 -3.34 -7.33
CA ASN A 285 -0.90 -4.06 -6.54
C ASN A 285 -0.79 -3.43 -5.15
N VAL A 286 -0.51 -4.26 -4.16
CA VAL A 286 -0.23 -3.81 -2.79
C VAL A 286 1.14 -4.27 -2.37
N VAL A 287 1.86 -3.39 -1.67
CA VAL A 287 3.21 -3.65 -1.19
C VAL A 287 3.35 -3.35 0.29
N ASP A 288 4.12 -4.19 0.96
CA ASP A 288 4.59 -3.94 2.32
C ASP A 288 6.09 -3.62 2.27
N PRO A 289 6.51 -2.39 2.61
CA PRO A 289 7.91 -1.99 2.56
C PRO A 289 8.74 -2.53 3.74
N GLY A 290 8.12 -3.24 4.68
CA GLY A 290 8.76 -3.70 5.91
C GLY A 290 9.14 -2.56 6.87
N VAL A 291 10.20 -2.74 7.67
CA VAL A 291 10.63 -1.74 8.67
C VAL A 291 11.55 -0.71 8.02
N VAL A 292 10.99 0.41 7.56
CA VAL A 292 11.75 1.48 6.88
C VAL A 292 11.91 2.70 7.79
N ASN A 293 13.13 3.24 7.90
CA ASN A 293 13.39 4.47 8.64
C ASN A 293 12.71 5.66 7.95
N THR A 294 11.52 6.00 8.40
CA THR A 294 10.73 7.13 7.93
C THR A 294 10.28 7.97 9.13
N ASP A 295 9.88 9.21 8.88
CA ASP A 295 9.33 10.08 9.94
C ASP A 295 8.00 9.57 10.52
N LEU A 296 7.42 8.49 9.95
CA LEU A 296 6.26 7.78 10.52
C LEU A 296 6.48 7.35 11.98
N TYR A 297 7.72 7.12 12.41
CA TYR A 297 8.06 6.67 13.77
C TYR A 297 8.06 7.79 14.84
N MET A 298 7.57 8.99 14.53
CA MET A 298 7.56 10.09 15.51
C MET A 298 6.64 9.84 16.72
N ASN A 299 5.58 9.04 16.57
CA ASN A 299 4.59 8.77 17.62
C ASN A 299 4.81 7.47 18.40
N VAL A 300 5.94 6.80 18.21
CA VAL A 300 6.27 5.61 18.99
C VAL A 300 6.62 6.05 20.42
N ASN A 301 6.07 5.37 21.42
CA ASN A 301 6.31 5.64 22.85
C ASN A 301 7.82 5.77 23.15
N TRP A 302 8.16 6.53 24.19
CA TRP A 302 9.53 6.79 24.62
C TRP A 302 10.41 5.52 24.73
N ALA A 303 9.85 4.39 25.16
CA ALA A 303 10.53 3.10 25.19
C ALA A 303 10.87 2.58 23.78
N GLY A 304 9.99 2.77 22.78
CA GLY A 304 10.27 2.49 21.38
C GLY A 304 11.26 3.48 20.76
N ARG A 305 11.36 4.72 21.27
CA ARG A 305 12.45 5.65 20.92
C ARG A 305 13.79 5.19 21.49
N ILE A 306 13.81 4.63 22.70
CA ILE A 306 15.00 4.04 23.33
C ILE A 306 15.43 2.77 22.60
N VAL A 307 14.49 1.88 22.25
CA VAL A 307 14.78 0.71 21.41
C VAL A 307 15.26 1.16 20.03
N LYS A 308 14.64 2.17 19.41
CA LYS A 308 15.14 2.80 18.17
C LYS A 308 16.55 3.36 18.34
N TRP A 309 16.86 4.02 19.45
CA TRP A 309 18.20 4.58 19.71
C TRP A 309 19.24 3.48 19.95
N LEU A 310 18.92 2.45 20.73
CA LEU A 310 19.78 1.29 21.00
C LEU A 310 19.98 0.40 19.77
N THR A 311 18.97 0.27 18.92
CA THR A 311 19.02 -0.53 17.70
C THR A 311 19.34 0.28 16.44
N ALA A 312 19.39 1.62 16.50
CA ALA A 312 19.82 2.51 15.41
C ALA A 312 21.21 2.14 14.88
N TRP A 313 22.10 1.72 15.76
CA TRP A 313 23.46 1.36 15.39
C TRP A 313 23.58 -0.06 14.80
N LEU A 314 22.63 -0.96 15.09
CA LEU A 314 22.63 -2.38 14.69
C LEU A 314 21.68 -2.71 13.51
N LEU A 315 20.52 -2.03 13.44
CA LEU A 315 19.43 -2.31 12.48
C LEU A 315 19.28 -1.23 11.40
N PHE A 316 19.74 -0.01 11.66
CA PHE A 316 19.52 1.13 10.76
C PHE A 316 20.82 1.49 10.03
N LYS A 317 20.86 1.26 8.71
CA LYS A 317 21.91 1.80 7.84
C LYS A 317 21.98 3.32 8.03
N LYS A 318 23.17 3.84 8.39
CA LYS A 318 23.45 5.28 8.62
C LYS A 318 22.76 6.15 7.56
N PRO A 319 22.12 7.29 7.92
CA PRO A 319 21.83 8.32 6.94
C PRO A 319 23.17 8.84 6.42
N PRO A 320 23.46 8.78 5.12
CA PRO A 320 24.64 9.46 4.60
C PRO A 320 24.44 10.95 4.81
N ALA A 321 25.44 11.59 5.42
CA ALA A 321 25.53 13.04 5.62
C ALA A 321 25.63 13.85 4.30
N ASN A 322 25.23 13.27 3.17
CA ASN A 322 25.08 13.90 1.87
C ASN A 322 23.98 13.14 1.12
N HIS A 323 22.90 13.84 0.79
CA HIS A 323 21.68 13.33 0.13
C HIS A 323 21.90 12.81 -1.31
N SER A 324 23.15 12.55 -1.72
CA SER A 324 23.54 12.10 -3.07
C SER A 324 23.72 10.60 -3.20
N ASN A 325 23.75 9.82 -2.09
CA ASN A 325 23.91 8.36 -2.12
C ASN A 325 22.67 7.63 -1.60
N SER A 326 21.50 7.93 -2.17
CA SER A 326 20.24 7.20 -1.94
C SER A 326 20.20 5.83 -2.65
N LYS A 327 21.33 5.13 -2.79
CA LYS A 327 21.43 3.85 -3.52
C LYS A 327 20.83 2.65 -2.76
N ASN A 328 20.40 2.84 -1.51
CA ASN A 328 19.99 1.74 -0.62
C ASN A 328 18.56 1.86 -0.02
N TYR A 329 17.72 2.77 -0.52
CA TYR A 329 16.40 3.06 0.09
C TYR A 329 15.19 2.56 -0.72
N ILE A 330 15.42 1.68 -1.69
CA ILE A 330 14.34 1.04 -2.47
C ILE A 330 14.39 -0.50 -2.38
N PRO A 331 14.73 -1.13 -1.25
CA PRO A 331 14.46 -2.56 -1.13
C PRO A 331 12.97 -2.74 -0.84
N GLU A 332 12.31 -3.64 -1.57
CA GLU A 332 10.96 -4.19 -1.27
C GLU A 332 9.72 -3.43 -1.75
N LEU A 333 9.82 -2.31 -2.48
CA LEU A 333 8.66 -1.69 -3.17
C LEU A 333 8.00 -2.60 -4.26
N LEU A 334 8.58 -3.78 -4.50
CA LEU A 334 8.10 -4.83 -5.40
C LEU A 334 7.95 -6.19 -4.71
N CYS A 335 8.03 -6.28 -3.37
CA CYS A 335 7.69 -7.53 -2.69
C CYS A 335 6.18 -7.76 -2.74
N TYR A 336 5.79 -8.56 -3.73
CA TYR A 336 4.48 -9.18 -3.87
C TYR A 336 4.03 -9.74 -2.52
N ILE A 337 2.92 -9.24 -1.96
CA ILE A 337 2.26 -9.90 -0.84
C ILE A 337 1.64 -11.19 -1.42
N PRO A 338 2.11 -12.40 -1.02
CA PRO A 338 1.55 -13.63 -1.54
C PRO A 338 0.05 -13.70 -1.26
N HIS A 339 -0.72 -14.27 -2.19
CA HIS A 339 -2.17 -14.43 -2.10
C HIS A 339 -2.58 -14.96 -0.71
N MET A 340 -3.27 -14.12 0.07
CA MET A 340 -4.00 -14.57 1.25
C MET A 340 -5.25 -15.33 0.79
N HIS A 341 -5.14 -16.65 0.64
CA HIS A 341 -6.30 -17.51 0.42
C HIS A 341 -7.04 -17.73 1.76
N CYS A 342 -7.91 -16.80 2.13
CA CYS A 342 -8.92 -17.01 3.17
C CYS A 342 -10.30 -16.94 2.53
N ALA A 343 -11.17 -17.93 2.78
CA ALA A 343 -12.50 -18.00 2.17
C ALA A 343 -13.41 -16.80 2.50
N THR A 344 -13.13 -16.08 3.59
CA THR A 344 -13.84 -14.86 4.00
C THR A 344 -13.32 -13.59 3.31
N PHE A 345 -12.15 -13.66 2.68
CA PHE A 345 -11.47 -12.50 2.09
C PHE A 345 -12.26 -11.85 0.94
N PRO A 346 -12.85 -12.60 -0.02
CA PRO A 346 -13.70 -12.02 -1.05
C PRO A 346 -14.97 -11.35 -0.51
N ILE A 347 -15.51 -11.86 0.61
CA ILE A 347 -16.72 -11.34 1.24
C ILE A 347 -16.40 -10.03 1.95
N CYS A 348 -15.42 -10.03 2.85
CA CYS A 348 -15.03 -8.85 3.62
C CYS A 348 -14.56 -7.69 2.70
N SER A 349 -13.85 -8.02 1.61
CA SER A 349 -13.38 -7.00 0.67
C SER A 349 -14.52 -6.35 -0.12
N LYS A 350 -15.53 -7.13 -0.53
CA LYS A 350 -16.76 -6.60 -1.16
C LYS A 350 -17.59 -5.74 -0.21
N GLU A 351 -17.75 -6.20 1.04
CA GLU A 351 -18.50 -5.49 2.06
C GLU A 351 -17.85 -4.15 2.41
N LEU A 352 -16.54 -4.15 2.66
CA LEU A 352 -15.76 -2.94 2.91
C LEU A 352 -15.86 -1.95 1.74
N TRP A 353 -15.75 -2.43 0.50
CA TRP A 353 -15.93 -1.61 -0.69
C TRP A 353 -17.31 -0.96 -0.73
N THR A 354 -18.36 -1.75 -0.51
CA THR A 354 -19.76 -1.30 -0.55
C THR A 354 -20.05 -0.25 0.52
N LEU A 355 -19.49 -0.41 1.72
CA LEU A 355 -19.60 0.58 2.80
C LEU A 355 -18.80 1.86 2.51
N SER A 356 -17.69 1.75 1.79
CA SER A 356 -16.81 2.90 1.51
C SER A 356 -17.39 3.88 0.49
N ILE A 357 -18.25 3.40 -0.43
CA ILE A 357 -18.90 4.25 -1.44
C ILE A 357 -19.71 5.40 -0.78
N PRO A 358 -20.75 5.15 0.04
CA PRO A 358 -21.56 6.22 0.61
C PRO A 358 -20.77 7.10 1.59
N LEU A 359 -19.72 6.58 2.24
CA LEU A 359 -18.85 7.36 3.12
C LEU A 359 -17.98 8.37 2.36
N THR A 360 -17.77 8.14 1.06
CA THR A 360 -16.91 9.00 0.23
C THR A 360 -17.68 9.79 -0.83
N CYS A 361 -19.00 9.60 -0.91
CA CYS A 361 -19.91 10.23 -1.89
C CYS A 361 -20.00 11.76 -1.76
#